data_AF-A0A3A8J5Q6-F1
#
_entry.id   AF-A0A3A8J5Q6-F1
#
_cell.length_a   1.000
_cell.length_b   1.000
_cell.length_c   1.000
_cell.angle_alpha   90.00
_cell.angle_beta   90.00
_cell.angle_gamma   90.00
#
_symmetry.space_group_name_H-M   'P 1'
#
loop_
_entity.id
_entity.type
_entity.pdbx_description
1 polymer ?
#
loop_
_entity_poly.entity_id
_entity_poly.type
_entity_poly.pdbx_seq_one_letter_code
_entity_poly.pdbx_strand_id
1 'polypeptide(L)'
;MSTVTLTSGLAVSRGVAVSGAVRIALSGVNPGRGEVCLSFVDRPDFILPLTFVKGTEGPVPTFPQEAPLCCPAIQRTQETTLGAAKTVFTLTLTLASAHSEVVLVAGWDYSGGANNVAYCDTCREDLYSGSTHRTGVKTTLPKRIDTPTVVTLFDFKSGERSRSVKSASGWFELDRVLQGTVKPHVAKYSETANQTRRHDDDSISILHVYDYLAELGLKAPGALREFHLFSHAWAGGPILANTTEDIGYRSGGTSAALRDPGDKDPRLKDFDPVNMPRLADLKAAFATDSVVKVWGCLATTAYRNLIRATASARRDTDTVTYDWSGTKVTKTAAESKTYLRDVILKYNYMAKLSAAIGGRAKVYGAPPGMGANLRAVPVGKKTFNYMYVDGTIYKREYDFLKSAMGLVPDDTGYLLF
;
A
#
# COMPACT_ATOMS: atom_id res chain seq x y z
N MET A 1 9.08 -0.79 -27.68
CA MET A 1 9.22 -2.20 -28.09
C MET A 1 8.87 -3.06 -26.90
N SER A 2 8.08 -4.12 -27.10
CA SER A 2 7.77 -5.10 -26.04
C SER A 2 8.56 -6.37 -26.32
N THR A 3 9.27 -6.88 -25.33
CA THR A 3 9.97 -8.16 -25.41
C THR A 3 9.15 -9.19 -24.63
N VAL A 4 8.93 -10.35 -25.23
CA VAL A 4 8.21 -11.45 -24.59
C VAL A 4 9.22 -12.54 -24.29
N THR A 5 9.25 -13.02 -23.05
CA THR A 5 10.13 -14.10 -22.60
C THR A 5 9.27 -15.17 -21.97
N LEU A 6 9.45 -16.42 -22.40
CA LEU A 6 8.84 -17.58 -21.77
C LEU A 6 9.85 -18.15 -20.78
N THR A 7 9.50 -18.12 -19.50
CA THR A 7 10.39 -18.63 -18.45
C THR A 7 9.95 -20.04 -18.08
N SER A 8 10.39 -21.02 -18.87
CA SER A 8 10.33 -22.45 -18.54
C SER A 8 11.41 -23.22 -19.31
N GLY A 9 12.69 -23.01 -18.98
CA GLY A 9 13.80 -23.81 -19.51
C GLY A 9 14.05 -23.83 -21.04
N LEU A 10 13.25 -23.17 -21.88
CA LEU A 10 13.39 -23.16 -23.35
C LEU A 10 12.85 -21.88 -24.00
N ALA A 11 13.58 -21.46 -25.05
CA ALA A 11 13.36 -20.48 -26.12
C ALA A 11 12.37 -19.30 -25.91
N VAL A 12 12.95 -18.09 -25.91
CA VAL A 12 12.29 -16.78 -26.06
C VAL A 12 11.39 -16.76 -27.30
N SER A 13 10.09 -16.52 -27.16
CA SER A 13 9.22 -16.17 -28.29
C SER A 13 9.16 -14.64 -28.42
N ARG A 14 9.63 -14.07 -29.53
CA ARG A 14 9.49 -12.62 -29.77
C ARG A 14 8.01 -12.31 -30.07
N GLY A 15 7.33 -11.59 -29.18
CA GLY A 15 6.01 -11.05 -29.47
C GLY A 15 6.10 -9.87 -30.45
N VAL A 16 5.17 -9.80 -31.40
CA VAL A 16 4.99 -8.64 -32.28
C VAL A 16 3.84 -7.80 -31.72
N ALA A 17 4.10 -6.55 -31.37
CA ALA A 17 3.08 -5.61 -30.94
C ALA A 17 2.32 -5.10 -32.16
N VAL A 18 1.01 -5.30 -32.21
CA VAL A 18 0.12 -4.63 -33.17
C VAL A 18 -0.97 -3.95 -32.35
N SER A 19 -0.98 -2.61 -32.36
CA SER A 19 -2.01 -1.74 -31.77
C SER A 19 -2.54 -2.16 -30.38
N GLY A 20 -1.77 -1.92 -29.32
CA GLY A 20 -2.24 -2.10 -27.92
C GLY A 20 -2.52 -3.54 -27.49
N ALA A 21 -2.34 -4.51 -28.39
CA ALA A 21 -2.48 -5.93 -28.15
C ALA A 21 -1.14 -6.64 -28.37
N VAL A 22 -0.73 -7.47 -27.41
CA VAL A 22 0.42 -8.37 -27.55
C VAL A 22 -0.11 -9.77 -27.86
N ARG A 23 0.40 -10.38 -28.94
CA ARG A 23 0.15 -11.78 -29.31
C ARG A 23 1.38 -12.62 -29.03
N ILE A 24 1.17 -13.78 -28.41
CA ILE A 24 2.24 -14.68 -27.98
C ILE A 24 1.89 -16.08 -28.43
N ALA A 25 2.70 -16.65 -29.32
CA ALA A 25 2.57 -18.03 -29.77
C ALA A 25 3.28 -18.96 -28.78
N LEU A 26 2.54 -19.84 -28.11
CA LEU A 26 3.11 -20.84 -27.19
C LEU A 26 3.24 -22.19 -27.91
N SER A 27 4.45 -22.70 -28.11
CA SER A 27 4.69 -24.03 -28.70
C SER A 27 5.93 -24.69 -28.11
N GLY A 28 5.90 -26.02 -27.90
CA GLY A 28 7.07 -26.80 -27.44
C GLY A 28 7.34 -26.75 -25.93
N VAL A 29 6.36 -26.35 -25.12
CA VAL A 29 6.49 -26.28 -23.65
C VAL A 29 6.08 -27.62 -23.04
N ASN A 30 6.83 -28.11 -22.04
CA ASN A 30 6.49 -29.33 -21.31
C ASN A 30 5.26 -29.14 -20.39
N PRO A 31 4.53 -30.22 -20.04
CA PRO A 31 3.48 -30.14 -19.02
C PRO A 31 4.02 -29.63 -17.68
N GLY A 32 3.24 -28.83 -16.98
CA GLY A 32 3.61 -28.28 -15.67
C GLY A 32 3.25 -26.80 -15.52
N ARG A 33 3.80 -26.19 -14.47
CA ARG A 33 3.68 -24.74 -14.26
C ARG A 33 4.71 -24.02 -15.11
N GLY A 34 4.28 -22.93 -15.73
CA GLY A 34 5.17 -22.00 -16.41
C GLY A 34 4.62 -20.60 -16.33
N GLU A 35 5.38 -19.64 -16.83
CA GLU A 35 5.00 -18.24 -16.79
C GLU A 35 5.44 -17.53 -18.06
N VAL A 36 4.59 -16.61 -18.50
CA VAL A 36 4.88 -15.72 -19.62
C VAL A 36 5.24 -14.37 -19.03
N CYS A 37 6.49 -13.96 -19.20
CA CYS A 37 6.97 -12.67 -18.74
C CYS A 37 7.00 -11.69 -19.92
N LEU A 38 6.29 -10.58 -19.76
CA LEU A 38 6.25 -9.49 -20.72
C LEU A 38 7.03 -8.31 -20.18
N SER A 39 8.13 -7.99 -20.84
CA SER A 39 8.98 -6.86 -20.47
C SER A 39 8.70 -5.65 -21.33
N PHE A 40 8.62 -4.51 -20.65
CA PHE A 40 8.32 -3.22 -21.21
C PHE A 40 9.36 -2.20 -20.75
N VAL A 41 9.59 -1.19 -21.57
CA VAL A 41 10.55 -0.12 -21.25
C VAL A 41 9.96 0.88 -20.24
N ASP A 42 8.63 1.03 -20.24
CA ASP A 42 7.88 2.09 -19.57
C ASP A 42 7.01 1.59 -18.41
N ARG A 43 7.20 0.33 -17.96
CA ARG A 43 6.44 -0.29 -16.87
C ARG A 43 7.10 -1.56 -16.32
N PRO A 44 6.74 -1.98 -15.10
CA PRO A 44 7.17 -3.26 -14.56
C PRO A 44 6.78 -4.44 -15.46
N ASP A 45 7.52 -5.54 -15.34
CA ASP A 45 7.22 -6.77 -16.07
C ASP A 45 5.81 -7.27 -15.73
N PHE A 46 5.07 -7.68 -16.76
CA PHE A 46 3.74 -8.25 -16.64
C PHE A 46 3.84 -9.76 -16.76
N ILE A 47 3.58 -10.46 -15.66
CA ILE A 47 3.75 -11.92 -15.55
C ILE A 47 2.37 -12.58 -15.63
N LEU A 48 2.22 -13.52 -16.56
CA LEU A 48 1.05 -14.38 -16.67
C LEU A 48 1.43 -15.81 -16.28
N PRO A 49 1.09 -16.26 -15.06
CA PRO A 49 1.26 -17.66 -14.69
C PRO A 49 0.29 -18.53 -15.50
N LEU A 50 0.81 -19.63 -16.04
CA LEU A 50 0.09 -20.61 -16.84
C LEU A 50 0.31 -22.02 -16.28
N THR A 51 -0.67 -22.89 -16.50
CA THR A 51 -0.55 -24.33 -16.32
C THR A 51 -0.67 -25.02 -17.66
N PHE A 52 0.37 -25.76 -18.05
CA PHE A 52 0.40 -26.56 -19.27
C PHE A 52 -0.08 -27.97 -18.95
N VAL A 53 -1.28 -28.32 -19.41
CA VAL A 53 -1.88 -29.64 -19.21
C VAL A 53 -1.62 -30.55 -20.41
N LYS A 54 -1.55 -31.87 -20.21
CA LYS A 54 -1.33 -32.82 -21.30
C LYS A 54 -2.54 -32.83 -22.25
N GLY A 55 -2.31 -32.51 -23.53
CA GLY A 55 -3.30 -32.65 -24.61
C GLY A 55 -2.91 -33.74 -25.61
N THR A 56 -3.85 -34.06 -26.52
CA THR A 56 -3.67 -35.06 -27.59
C THR A 56 -2.60 -34.68 -28.61
N GLU A 57 -2.45 -33.39 -28.87
CA GLU A 57 -1.49 -32.80 -29.81
C GLU A 57 -0.28 -32.15 -29.10
N GLY A 58 -0.13 -32.39 -27.80
CA GLY A 58 0.88 -31.77 -26.95
C GLY A 58 0.27 -30.90 -25.83
N PRO A 59 1.13 -30.21 -25.05
CA PRO A 59 0.67 -29.48 -23.88
C PRO A 59 -0.19 -28.26 -24.22
N VAL A 60 -1.29 -28.10 -23.49
CA VAL A 60 -2.28 -27.03 -23.66
C VAL A 60 -2.15 -26.04 -22.51
N PRO A 61 -1.82 -24.77 -22.76
CA PRO A 61 -1.79 -23.74 -21.73
C PRO A 61 -3.20 -23.42 -21.22
N THR A 62 -3.31 -23.26 -19.91
CA THR A 62 -4.52 -22.86 -19.19
C THR A 62 -4.16 -21.86 -18.10
N PHE A 63 -5.10 -21.01 -17.70
CA PHE A 63 -4.90 -20.16 -16.52
C PHE A 63 -5.08 -21.00 -15.24
N PRO A 64 -4.23 -20.83 -14.22
CA PRO A 64 -4.36 -21.53 -12.93
C PRO A 64 -5.54 -21.01 -12.09
N GLN A 65 -6.11 -19.88 -12.49
CA GLN A 65 -7.22 -19.18 -11.86
C GLN A 65 -8.16 -18.69 -12.97
N GLU A 66 -9.29 -18.08 -12.63
CA GLU A 66 -10.11 -17.41 -13.65
C GLU A 66 -9.31 -16.36 -14.42
N ALA A 67 -9.47 -16.36 -15.75
CA ALA A 67 -8.72 -15.52 -16.65
C ALA A 67 -8.77 -14.04 -16.24
N PRO A 68 -7.63 -13.32 -16.31
CA PRO A 68 -7.63 -11.88 -16.08
C PRO A 68 -8.47 -11.19 -17.15
N LEU A 69 -9.23 -10.15 -16.78
CA LEU A 69 -10.08 -9.44 -17.74
C LEU A 69 -9.27 -8.74 -18.84
N CYS A 70 -8.00 -8.42 -18.58
CA CYS A 70 -7.07 -7.89 -19.58
C CYS A 70 -6.52 -8.98 -20.52
N CYS A 71 -6.74 -10.27 -20.26
CA CYS A 71 -6.42 -11.39 -21.15
C CYS A 71 -7.45 -12.52 -20.95
N PRO A 72 -8.68 -12.35 -21.46
CA PRO A 72 -9.83 -13.14 -21.02
C PRO A 72 -9.84 -14.59 -21.53
N ALA A 73 -9.01 -14.91 -22.54
CA ALA A 73 -8.97 -16.22 -23.14
C ALA A 73 -7.60 -16.54 -23.75
N ILE A 74 -7.30 -17.84 -23.78
CA ILE A 74 -6.20 -18.41 -24.56
C ILE A 74 -6.80 -18.98 -25.84
N GLN A 75 -6.52 -18.36 -26.98
CA GLN A 75 -7.08 -18.77 -28.25
C GLN A 75 -6.23 -19.87 -28.88
N ARG A 76 -6.85 -20.99 -29.25
CA ARG A 76 -6.19 -22.06 -30.02
C ARG A 76 -6.50 -21.88 -31.49
N THR A 77 -5.46 -21.81 -32.31
CA THR A 77 -5.56 -21.72 -33.78
C THR A 77 -4.65 -22.76 -34.42
N GLN A 78 -4.90 -23.08 -35.69
CA GLN A 78 -4.01 -23.87 -36.53
C GLN A 78 -3.35 -22.94 -37.54
N GLU A 79 -2.03 -22.87 -37.54
CA GLU A 79 -1.26 -22.16 -38.55
C GLU A 79 -0.59 -23.17 -39.48
N THR A 80 -0.66 -22.94 -40.80
CA THR A 80 0.00 -23.81 -41.78
C THR A 80 1.18 -23.05 -42.38
N THR A 81 2.39 -23.52 -42.11
CA THR A 81 3.62 -22.98 -42.68
C THR A 81 4.32 -24.08 -43.46
N LEU A 82 4.55 -23.88 -44.75
CA LEU A 82 5.23 -24.85 -45.63
C LEU A 82 4.59 -26.26 -45.62
N GLY A 83 3.26 -26.34 -45.53
CA GLY A 83 2.50 -27.60 -45.56
C GLY A 83 2.43 -28.37 -44.24
N ALA A 84 3.10 -27.91 -43.18
CA ALA A 84 2.94 -28.47 -41.84
C ALA A 84 1.92 -27.65 -41.03
N ALA A 85 0.88 -28.31 -40.52
CA ALA A 85 -0.07 -27.71 -39.58
C ALA A 85 0.56 -27.67 -38.18
N LYS A 86 0.57 -26.48 -37.57
CA LYS A 86 1.07 -26.25 -36.21
C LYS A 86 -0.04 -25.64 -35.37
N THR A 87 -0.29 -26.26 -34.22
CA THR A 87 -1.15 -25.68 -33.19
C THR A 87 -0.45 -24.47 -32.58
N VAL A 88 -1.13 -23.32 -32.60
CA VAL A 88 -0.66 -22.06 -32.02
C VAL A 88 -1.67 -21.59 -30.98
N PHE A 89 -1.18 -21.41 -29.76
CA PHE A 89 -1.93 -20.76 -28.69
C PHE A 89 -1.56 -19.29 -28.66
N THR A 90 -2.57 -18.41 -28.75
CA THR A 90 -2.43 -16.96 -28.73
C THR A 90 -3.06 -16.40 -27.46
N LEU A 91 -2.26 -15.65 -26.71
CA LEU A 91 -2.73 -14.75 -25.66
C LEU A 91 -2.92 -13.36 -26.27
N THR A 92 -4.06 -12.72 -26.06
CA THR A 92 -4.29 -11.31 -26.43
C THR A 92 -4.40 -10.49 -25.16
N LEU A 93 -3.43 -9.61 -24.92
CA LEU A 93 -3.45 -8.71 -23.77
C LEU A 93 -3.98 -7.33 -24.15
N THR A 94 -4.91 -6.79 -23.35
CA THR A 94 -5.40 -5.41 -23.46
C THR A 94 -4.81 -4.59 -22.31
N LEU A 95 -3.89 -3.69 -22.62
CA LEU A 95 -3.22 -2.84 -21.64
C LEU A 95 -3.61 -1.36 -21.83
N ALA A 96 -3.58 -0.59 -20.75
CA ALA A 96 -3.70 0.86 -20.85
C ALA A 96 -2.45 1.47 -21.50
N SER A 97 -2.63 2.63 -22.14
CA SER A 97 -1.56 3.38 -22.79
C SER A 97 -0.43 3.72 -21.81
N ALA A 98 -0.77 4.12 -20.59
CA ALA A 98 0.14 4.28 -19.47
C ALA A 98 -0.09 3.18 -18.43
N HIS A 99 0.98 2.75 -17.76
CA HIS A 99 0.87 1.88 -16.59
C HIS A 99 0.15 2.59 -15.45
N SER A 100 -0.63 1.84 -14.69
CA SER A 100 -1.37 2.33 -13.53
C SER A 100 -1.33 1.30 -12.43
N GLU A 101 -1.08 1.76 -11.21
CA GLU A 101 -0.89 0.88 -10.07
C GLU A 101 -1.50 1.43 -8.78
N VAL A 102 -2.00 0.52 -7.96
CA VAL A 102 -2.42 0.76 -6.56
C VAL A 102 -1.54 -0.10 -5.66
N VAL A 103 -0.91 0.51 -4.65
CA VAL A 103 -0.05 -0.19 -3.69
C VAL A 103 -0.71 -0.16 -2.31
N LEU A 104 -0.93 -1.35 -1.75
CA LEU A 104 -1.53 -1.56 -0.44
C LEU A 104 -0.53 -2.26 0.47
N VAL A 105 -0.45 -1.83 1.73
CA VAL A 105 0.44 -2.41 2.73
C VAL A 105 -0.41 -2.83 3.92
N ALA A 106 -0.39 -4.13 4.24
CA ALA A 106 -1.01 -4.68 5.43
C ALA A 106 0.08 -4.93 6.49
N GLY A 107 0.10 -4.13 7.55
CA GLY A 107 0.92 -4.40 8.73
C GLY A 107 0.41 -5.62 9.50
N TRP A 108 1.23 -6.24 10.34
CA TRP A 108 0.78 -7.30 11.23
C TRP A 108 0.44 -6.73 12.62
N ASP A 109 -0.77 -7.02 13.11
CA ASP A 109 -1.16 -6.62 14.46
C ASP A 109 -0.69 -7.64 15.49
N TYR A 110 0.46 -7.36 16.09
CA TYR A 110 1.05 -8.19 17.14
C TYR A 110 0.29 -8.18 18.47
N SER A 111 -0.68 -7.28 18.65
CA SER A 111 -1.41 -7.09 19.91
C SER A 111 -2.73 -7.86 20.00
N GLY A 112 -3.36 -8.13 18.86
CA GLY A 112 -4.66 -8.82 18.81
C GLY A 112 -4.88 -9.67 17.56
N GLY A 113 -3.91 -9.73 16.63
CA GLY A 113 -4.01 -10.50 15.40
C GLY A 113 -5.01 -9.93 14.39
N ALA A 114 -5.34 -8.63 14.45
CA ALA A 114 -6.18 -8.00 13.46
C ALA A 114 -5.67 -8.29 12.04
N ASN A 115 -6.59 -8.75 11.18
CA ASN A 115 -6.26 -9.13 9.82
C ASN A 115 -6.26 -7.91 8.90
N ASN A 116 -5.14 -7.18 8.84
CA ASN A 116 -5.09 -5.95 8.04
C ASN A 116 -5.22 -6.19 6.53
N VAL A 117 -4.91 -7.41 6.05
CA VAL A 117 -5.17 -7.81 4.66
C VAL A 117 -6.65 -7.67 4.31
N ALA A 118 -7.58 -7.92 5.24
CA ALA A 118 -9.01 -7.77 4.99
C ALA A 118 -9.44 -6.31 4.71
N TYR A 119 -8.74 -5.32 5.29
CA TYR A 119 -8.94 -3.91 4.97
C TYR A 119 -8.35 -3.56 3.59
N CYS A 120 -7.18 -4.11 3.26
CA CYS A 120 -6.60 -3.96 1.91
C CYS A 120 -7.53 -4.54 0.84
N ASP A 121 -8.07 -5.75 1.05
CA ASP A 121 -9.00 -6.40 0.13
C ASP A 121 -10.27 -5.55 -0.07
N THR A 122 -10.83 -5.02 1.02
CA THR A 122 -12.00 -4.13 0.97
C THR A 122 -11.69 -2.85 0.20
N CYS A 123 -10.55 -2.21 0.49
CA CYS A 123 -10.08 -1.03 -0.21
C CYS A 123 -9.93 -1.28 -1.71
N ARG A 124 -9.32 -2.41 -2.10
CA ARG A 124 -9.16 -2.83 -3.49
C ARG A 124 -10.53 -3.00 -4.19
N GLU A 125 -11.48 -3.67 -3.56
CA GLU A 125 -12.82 -3.86 -4.14
C GLU A 125 -13.60 -2.53 -4.26
N ASP A 126 -13.48 -1.65 -3.28
CA ASP A 126 -14.12 -0.34 -3.30
C ASP A 126 -13.56 0.54 -4.43
N LEU A 127 -12.23 0.60 -4.56
CA LEU A 127 -11.52 1.36 -5.60
C LEU A 127 -11.79 0.84 -7.02
N TYR A 128 -12.03 -0.47 -7.18
CA TYR A 128 -12.44 -1.07 -8.45
C TYR A 128 -13.92 -0.84 -8.76
N SER A 129 -14.80 -1.04 -7.77
CA SER A 129 -16.25 -0.90 -7.97
C SER A 129 -16.71 0.55 -8.09
N GLY A 130 -15.91 1.51 -7.60
CA GLY A 130 -16.33 2.90 -7.47
C GLY A 130 -17.43 3.07 -6.42
N SER A 131 -17.52 2.16 -5.45
CA SER A 131 -18.53 2.19 -4.40
C SER A 131 -18.04 1.61 -3.08
N THR A 132 -18.58 2.10 -1.97
CA THR A 132 -18.22 1.67 -0.62
C THR A 132 -19.47 1.42 0.21
N HIS A 133 -19.36 0.57 1.23
CA HIS A 133 -20.42 0.27 2.19
C HIS A 133 -20.03 0.69 3.61
N ARG A 134 -19.07 1.60 3.77
CA ARG A 134 -18.48 2.00 5.07
C ARG A 134 -19.52 2.37 6.13
N THR A 135 -20.61 3.03 5.75
CA THR A 135 -21.69 3.46 6.66
C THR A 135 -22.75 2.37 6.88
N GLY A 136 -22.64 1.23 6.21
CA GLY A 136 -23.68 0.19 6.10
C GLY A 136 -24.60 0.39 4.89
N VAL A 137 -24.52 1.54 4.22
CA VAL A 137 -25.26 1.86 2.99
C VAL A 137 -24.26 2.02 1.85
N LYS A 138 -24.60 1.54 0.66
CA LYS A 138 -23.78 1.69 -0.54
C LYS A 138 -23.73 3.17 -0.95
N THR A 139 -22.54 3.72 -1.08
CA THR A 139 -22.28 5.07 -1.60
C THR A 139 -21.22 5.03 -2.69
N THR A 140 -21.18 6.05 -3.54
CA THR A 140 -20.19 6.14 -4.63
C THR A 140 -18.88 6.73 -4.13
N LEU A 141 -17.77 6.25 -4.67
CA LEU A 141 -16.45 6.88 -4.57
C LEU A 141 -15.79 6.96 -5.96
N PRO A 142 -14.79 7.82 -6.16
CA PRO A 142 -14.06 7.87 -7.42
C PRO A 142 -13.45 6.51 -7.75
N LYS A 143 -13.75 5.94 -8.92
CA LYS A 143 -13.12 4.70 -9.37
C LYS A 143 -11.63 4.96 -9.64
N ARG A 144 -10.75 4.09 -9.13
CA ARG A 144 -9.29 4.23 -9.22
C ARG A 144 -8.58 3.03 -9.83
N ILE A 145 -9.29 1.90 -9.94
CA ILE A 145 -8.76 0.66 -10.52
C ILE A 145 -9.61 0.29 -11.72
N ASP A 146 -8.96 0.21 -12.88
CA ASP A 146 -9.53 -0.34 -14.09
C ASP A 146 -9.02 -1.76 -14.34
N THR A 147 -9.57 -2.43 -15.36
CA THR A 147 -9.19 -3.80 -15.73
C THR A 147 -7.66 -4.06 -15.82
N PRO A 148 -6.85 -3.21 -16.48
CA PRO A 148 -5.41 -3.42 -16.58
C PRO A 148 -4.61 -2.82 -15.41
N THR A 149 -5.26 -2.15 -14.45
CA THR A 149 -4.56 -1.57 -13.29
C THR A 149 -4.02 -2.70 -12.42
N VAL A 150 -2.71 -2.64 -12.14
CA VAL A 150 -2.07 -3.59 -11.23
C VAL A 150 -2.37 -3.18 -9.80
N VAL A 151 -2.68 -4.15 -8.96
CA VAL A 151 -2.79 -3.97 -7.51
C VAL A 151 -1.69 -4.77 -6.84
N THR A 152 -0.81 -4.06 -6.15
CA THR A 152 0.30 -4.63 -5.39
C THR A 152 -0.05 -4.61 -3.90
N LEU A 153 0.07 -5.76 -3.25
CA LEU A 153 -0.15 -5.91 -1.81
C LEU A 153 1.13 -6.43 -1.15
N PHE A 154 1.63 -5.68 -0.17
CA PHE A 154 2.64 -6.13 0.78
C PHE A 154 1.95 -6.63 2.05
N ASP A 155 2.13 -7.89 2.39
CA ASP A 155 1.57 -8.50 3.62
C ASP A 155 2.69 -8.78 4.62
N PHE A 156 2.76 -7.98 5.68
CA PHE A 156 3.78 -8.12 6.73
C PHE A 156 3.59 -9.37 7.61
N LYS A 157 2.45 -10.06 7.50
CA LYS A 157 2.26 -11.35 8.17
C LYS A 157 2.97 -12.48 7.42
N SER A 158 2.85 -12.50 6.10
CA SER A 158 3.47 -13.54 5.26
C SER A 158 4.91 -13.19 4.86
N GLY A 159 5.24 -11.90 4.82
CA GLY A 159 6.48 -11.37 4.27
C GLY A 159 6.45 -11.17 2.76
N GLU A 160 5.31 -11.41 2.12
CA GLU A 160 5.23 -11.49 0.67
C GLU A 160 4.66 -10.21 0.07
N ARG A 161 5.20 -9.84 -1.09
CA ARG A 161 4.57 -8.92 -2.03
C ARG A 161 3.84 -9.75 -3.08
N SER A 162 2.57 -9.44 -3.34
CA SER A 162 1.79 -10.01 -4.45
C SER A 162 1.35 -8.93 -5.42
N ARG A 163 1.27 -9.25 -6.71
CA ARG A 163 0.71 -8.39 -7.77
C ARG A 163 -0.50 -9.06 -8.37
N SER A 164 -1.55 -8.31 -8.64
CA SER A 164 -2.78 -8.84 -9.22
C SER A 164 -3.47 -7.86 -10.16
N VAL A 165 -4.31 -8.39 -11.06
CA VAL A 165 -5.23 -7.63 -11.91
C VAL A 165 -6.64 -8.21 -11.77
N LYS A 166 -7.65 -7.47 -12.25
CA LYS A 166 -9.03 -7.93 -12.11
C LYS A 166 -9.32 -9.17 -12.96
N SER A 167 -10.04 -10.15 -12.41
CA SER A 167 -10.64 -11.28 -13.14
C SER A 167 -12.17 -11.25 -13.05
N ALA A 168 -12.85 -12.17 -13.75
CA ALA A 168 -14.32 -12.20 -13.79
C ALA A 168 -14.96 -12.42 -12.40
N SER A 169 -14.45 -13.34 -11.58
CA SER A 169 -14.97 -13.61 -10.22
C SER A 169 -14.08 -13.14 -9.07
N GLY A 170 -12.94 -12.48 -9.36
CA GLY A 170 -12.00 -12.09 -8.31
C GLY A 170 -10.83 -11.27 -8.82
N TRP A 171 -9.63 -11.71 -8.45
CA TRP A 171 -8.36 -11.12 -8.83
C TRP A 171 -7.45 -12.22 -9.31
N PHE A 172 -6.81 -11.99 -10.45
CA PHE A 172 -5.83 -12.88 -11.03
C PHE A 172 -4.45 -12.45 -10.51
N GLU A 173 -3.80 -13.33 -9.75
CA GLU A 173 -2.44 -13.10 -9.26
C GLU A 173 -1.44 -13.21 -10.43
N LEU A 174 -0.68 -12.13 -10.65
CA LEU A 174 0.42 -12.07 -11.62
C LEU A 174 1.66 -12.75 -11.03
N ASP A 175 2.00 -12.43 -9.79
CA ASP A 175 3.11 -13.03 -9.06
C ASP A 175 3.00 -12.84 -7.55
N ARG A 176 3.92 -13.51 -6.84
CA ARG A 176 4.11 -13.44 -5.40
C ARG A 176 5.56 -13.69 -5.06
N VAL A 177 6.17 -12.79 -4.28
CA VAL A 177 7.60 -12.80 -3.97
C VAL A 177 7.82 -12.48 -2.49
N LEU A 178 8.55 -13.35 -1.80
CA LEU A 178 9.03 -13.09 -0.44
C LEU A 178 9.95 -11.86 -0.43
N GLN A 179 9.71 -10.93 0.48
CA GLN A 179 10.55 -9.77 0.71
C GLN A 179 11.50 -10.06 1.87
N GLY A 180 12.81 -9.89 1.65
CA GLY A 180 13.85 -10.46 2.50
C GLY A 180 14.15 -11.94 2.16
N THR A 181 15.02 -12.56 2.96
CA THR A 181 15.42 -13.97 2.81
C THR A 181 14.65 -14.93 3.71
N VAL A 182 13.96 -14.43 4.74
CA VAL A 182 13.18 -15.25 5.68
C VAL A 182 11.75 -14.72 5.88
N LYS A 183 10.86 -15.61 6.30
CA LYS A 183 9.49 -15.21 6.68
C LYS A 183 9.49 -14.39 7.97
N PRO A 184 8.56 -13.44 8.14
CA PRO A 184 8.47 -12.63 9.34
C PRO A 184 8.17 -13.48 10.59
N HIS A 185 8.79 -13.10 11.71
CA HIS A 185 8.41 -13.66 13.01
C HIS A 185 7.13 -12.98 13.53
N VAL A 186 6.04 -13.75 13.66
CA VAL A 186 4.68 -13.23 13.92
C VAL A 186 4.20 -13.38 15.37
N ALA A 187 5.06 -13.89 16.27
CA ALA A 187 4.70 -14.12 17.67
C ALA A 187 4.50 -12.81 18.46
N LYS A 188 3.79 -12.90 19.60
CA LYS A 188 3.34 -11.75 20.40
C LYS A 188 4.47 -10.78 20.74
N TYR A 189 4.15 -9.50 20.76
CA TYR A 189 5.13 -8.43 21.04
C TYR A 189 5.59 -8.35 22.50
N SER A 190 4.85 -8.94 23.43
CA SER A 190 5.15 -8.85 24.87
C SER A 190 6.44 -9.56 25.29
N GLU A 191 7.04 -10.37 24.42
CA GLU A 191 8.28 -11.10 24.68
C GLU A 191 9.45 -10.42 23.97
N THR A 192 10.47 -10.01 24.72
CA THR A 192 11.65 -9.31 24.19
C THR A 192 12.37 -10.13 23.13
N ALA A 193 12.50 -11.45 23.29
CA ALA A 193 13.13 -12.33 22.30
C ALA A 193 12.43 -12.27 20.93
N ASN A 194 11.10 -12.10 20.92
CA ASN A 194 10.35 -11.94 19.68
C ASN A 194 10.64 -10.59 19.02
N GLN A 195 10.81 -9.53 19.80
CA GLN A 195 11.17 -8.21 19.26
C GLN A 195 12.57 -8.21 18.65
N THR A 196 13.56 -8.76 19.36
CA THR A 196 14.94 -8.93 18.85
C THR A 196 14.96 -9.74 17.57
N ARG A 197 14.26 -10.87 17.54
CA ARG A 197 14.20 -11.70 16.33
C ARG A 197 13.61 -10.96 15.13
N ARG A 198 12.52 -10.19 15.31
CA ARG A 198 11.93 -9.40 14.21
C ARG A 198 12.88 -8.33 13.68
N HIS A 199 13.66 -7.74 14.58
CA HIS A 199 14.66 -6.74 14.25
C HIS A 199 15.81 -7.35 13.43
N ASP A 200 16.32 -8.49 13.87
CA ASP A 200 17.53 -9.10 13.30
C ASP A 200 17.24 -9.97 12.06
N ASP A 201 16.02 -10.52 11.94
CA ASP A 201 15.62 -11.32 10.78
C ASP A 201 15.60 -10.46 9.51
N ASP A 202 16.20 -10.95 8.44
CA ASP A 202 16.08 -10.38 7.10
C ASP A 202 14.73 -10.74 6.47
N SER A 203 13.67 -10.21 7.08
CA SER A 203 12.30 -10.27 6.59
C SER A 203 11.85 -8.90 6.06
N ILE A 204 10.65 -8.88 5.48
CA ILE A 204 10.00 -7.68 4.95
C ILE A 204 10.15 -6.45 5.86
N SER A 205 10.32 -5.30 5.23
CA SER A 205 10.49 -4.01 5.90
C SER A 205 9.82 -2.91 5.08
N ILE A 206 9.61 -1.75 5.68
CA ILE A 206 9.15 -0.57 4.96
C ILE A 206 10.11 -0.19 3.81
N LEU A 207 11.42 -0.49 3.93
CA LEU A 207 12.39 -0.19 2.88
C LEU A 207 12.08 -0.97 1.59
N HIS A 208 11.63 -2.22 1.70
CA HIS A 208 11.18 -2.99 0.53
C HIS A 208 10.00 -2.31 -0.19
N VAL A 209 9.10 -1.68 0.57
CA VAL A 209 7.98 -0.91 -0.01
C VAL A 209 8.52 0.35 -0.70
N TYR A 210 9.40 1.11 -0.05
CA TYR A 210 9.98 2.32 -0.64
C TYR A 210 10.81 2.02 -1.89
N ASP A 211 11.61 0.96 -1.87
CA ASP A 211 12.40 0.51 -3.02
C ASP A 211 11.49 0.13 -4.17
N TYR A 212 10.40 -0.59 -3.91
CA TYR A 212 9.39 -0.90 -4.91
C TYR A 212 8.76 0.38 -5.51
N LEU A 213 8.41 1.36 -4.67
CA LEU A 213 7.88 2.63 -5.15
C LEU A 213 8.91 3.42 -5.97
N ALA A 214 10.19 3.43 -5.56
CA ALA A 214 11.26 4.05 -6.32
C ALA A 214 11.49 3.35 -7.67
N GLU A 215 11.50 2.02 -7.70
CA GLU A 215 11.55 1.26 -8.95
C GLU A 215 10.36 1.53 -9.86
N LEU A 216 9.16 1.63 -9.30
CA LEU A 216 7.96 2.02 -10.03
C LEU A 216 8.11 3.42 -10.62
N GLY A 217 8.60 4.39 -9.86
CA GLY A 217 8.79 5.76 -10.35
C GLY A 217 9.92 5.91 -11.36
N LEU A 218 10.93 5.05 -11.31
CA LEU A 218 11.97 4.96 -12.33
C LEU A 218 11.42 4.38 -13.64
N LYS A 219 10.66 3.27 -13.57
CA LYS A 219 10.17 2.54 -14.76
C LYS A 219 8.91 3.15 -15.37
N ALA A 220 7.98 3.60 -14.53
CA ALA A 220 6.68 4.16 -14.91
C ALA A 220 6.34 5.41 -14.08
N PRO A 221 7.02 6.55 -14.33
CA PRO A 221 6.70 7.81 -13.67
C PRO A 221 5.21 8.16 -13.74
N GLY A 222 4.60 8.53 -12.62
CA GLY A 222 3.20 8.92 -12.51
C GLY A 222 2.19 7.77 -12.54
N ALA A 223 2.63 6.52 -12.42
CA ALA A 223 1.74 5.35 -12.47
C ALA A 223 0.97 5.07 -11.17
N LEU A 224 1.49 5.50 -10.02
CA LEU A 224 0.91 5.19 -8.71
C LEU A 224 -0.31 6.08 -8.43
N ARG A 225 -1.49 5.47 -8.35
CA ARG A 225 -2.78 6.15 -8.11
C ARG A 225 -3.15 6.23 -6.64
N GLU A 226 -2.91 5.15 -5.91
CA GLU A 226 -3.28 5.01 -4.50
C GLU A 226 -2.16 4.29 -3.76
N PHE A 227 -1.75 4.82 -2.61
CA PHE A 227 -0.76 4.18 -1.71
C PHE A 227 -1.27 4.16 -0.27
N HIS A 228 -1.68 2.99 0.20
CA HIS A 228 -2.37 2.86 1.49
C HIS A 228 -1.60 1.94 2.44
N LEU A 229 -1.41 2.38 3.69
CA LEU A 229 -0.82 1.58 4.76
C LEU A 229 -1.86 1.30 5.84
N PHE A 230 -2.18 0.03 6.07
CA PHE A 230 -3.16 -0.43 7.06
C PHE A 230 -2.47 -1.09 8.24
N SER A 231 -2.45 -0.41 9.38
CA SER A 231 -1.85 -0.93 10.62
C SER A 231 -2.31 -0.15 11.86
N HIS A 232 -1.75 -0.46 13.02
CA HIS A 232 -1.64 0.53 14.09
C HIS A 232 -0.72 1.66 13.65
N ALA A 233 -0.83 2.84 14.27
CA ALA A 233 0.05 3.96 13.97
C ALA A 233 0.24 4.84 15.20
N TRP A 234 1.24 5.71 15.10
CA TRP A 234 1.53 6.79 16.05
C TRP A 234 2.18 7.96 15.29
N ALA A 235 2.66 8.98 16.01
CA ALA A 235 3.23 10.16 15.38
C ALA A 235 4.45 9.84 14.49
N GLY A 236 5.25 8.83 14.88
CA GLY A 236 6.42 8.38 14.12
C GLY A 236 6.10 7.55 12.88
N GLY A 237 4.85 7.08 12.73
CA GLY A 237 4.39 6.36 11.55
C GLY A 237 3.56 5.11 11.84
N PRO A 238 3.18 4.38 10.78
CA PRO A 238 2.61 3.02 10.87
C PRO A 238 3.48 2.06 11.70
N ILE A 239 2.87 1.05 12.31
CA ILE A 239 3.54 -0.07 13.00
C ILE A 239 3.25 -1.33 12.21
N LEU A 240 4.18 -1.75 11.34
CA LEU A 240 4.01 -2.83 10.37
C LEU A 240 4.54 -4.17 10.90
N ALA A 241 5.76 -4.18 11.42
CA ALA A 241 6.46 -5.32 12.01
C ALA A 241 6.65 -5.18 13.55
N ASN A 242 6.31 -4.02 14.11
CA ASN A 242 6.46 -3.72 15.54
C ASN A 242 7.90 -3.96 16.02
N THR A 243 8.81 -3.29 15.33
CA THR A 243 10.24 -3.17 15.64
C THR A 243 10.52 -1.75 16.13
N THR A 244 11.64 -1.58 16.83
CA THR A 244 12.10 -0.27 17.30
C THR A 244 13.55 -0.11 16.94
N GLU A 245 13.97 1.13 16.74
CA GLU A 245 15.38 1.46 16.54
C GLU A 245 16.22 1.06 17.76
N ASP A 246 17.45 0.63 17.54
CA ASP A 246 18.52 0.51 18.51
C ASP A 246 18.91 1.87 19.07
N ILE A 247 19.46 1.87 20.29
CA ILE A 247 19.74 3.10 21.04
C ILE A 247 20.65 4.08 20.29
N GLY A 248 21.59 3.58 19.50
CA GLY A 248 22.50 4.40 18.70
C GLY A 248 21.80 5.19 17.58
N TYR A 249 20.67 4.70 17.07
CA TYR A 249 19.92 5.33 15.99
C TYR A 249 18.76 6.19 16.51
N ARG A 250 18.36 6.06 17.77
CA ARG A 250 17.33 6.92 18.38
C ARG A 250 17.82 8.37 18.49
N SER A 251 16.88 9.30 18.68
CA SER A 251 17.19 10.71 18.99
C SER A 251 18.17 10.81 20.16
N GLY A 252 19.31 11.49 19.94
CA GLY A 252 20.38 11.63 20.93
C GLY A 252 21.47 10.54 20.87
N GLY A 253 21.29 9.51 20.05
CA GLY A 253 22.30 8.48 19.78
C GLY A 253 23.39 8.94 18.79
N THR A 254 24.48 8.18 18.72
CA THR A 254 25.65 8.47 17.86
C THR A 254 25.34 8.45 16.36
N SER A 255 24.30 7.72 15.97
CA SER A 255 23.84 7.53 14.59
C SER A 255 22.40 8.04 14.41
N ALA A 256 21.96 9.01 15.22
CA ALA A 256 20.57 9.46 15.26
C ALA A 256 19.99 9.91 13.91
N ALA A 257 20.84 10.44 13.02
CA ALA A 257 20.47 10.88 11.67
C ALA A 257 20.28 9.71 10.68
N LEU A 258 20.83 8.54 10.97
CA LEU A 258 20.81 7.38 10.07
C LEU A 258 19.64 6.47 10.39
N ARG A 259 19.07 5.85 9.36
CA ARG A 259 18.11 4.77 9.50
C ARG A 259 18.78 3.58 10.18
N ASP A 260 18.12 3.02 11.18
CA ASP A 260 18.52 1.73 11.73
C ASP A 260 18.23 0.61 10.71
N PRO A 261 19.22 -0.19 10.29
CA PRO A 261 19.02 -1.30 9.36
C PRO A 261 18.10 -2.43 9.86
N GLY A 262 18.02 -2.66 11.18
CA GLY A 262 17.21 -3.74 11.77
C GLY A 262 15.75 -3.34 12.00
N ASP A 263 15.46 -2.04 12.09
CA ASP A 263 14.10 -1.58 12.28
C ASP A 263 13.31 -1.56 10.97
N LYS A 264 12.20 -2.29 10.96
CA LYS A 264 11.38 -2.61 9.79
C LYS A 264 10.18 -1.67 9.61
N ASP A 265 9.90 -0.81 10.58
CA ASP A 265 8.75 0.10 10.61
C ASP A 265 9.09 1.50 10.06
N PRO A 266 8.15 2.25 9.49
CA PRO A 266 8.39 3.63 9.05
C PRO A 266 8.89 4.56 10.17
N ARG A 267 9.76 5.51 9.81
CA ARG A 267 10.28 6.58 10.69
C ARG A 267 10.27 7.95 9.99
N LEU A 268 10.27 9.01 10.79
CA LEU A 268 10.28 10.39 10.30
C LEU A 268 11.50 10.71 9.43
N LYS A 269 12.66 10.16 9.79
CA LYS A 269 13.94 10.36 9.11
C LYS A 269 14.12 9.49 7.87
N ASP A 270 13.17 8.59 7.57
CA ASP A 270 13.25 7.75 6.37
C ASP A 270 13.45 8.60 5.11
N PHE A 271 12.84 9.79 5.07
CA PHE A 271 12.86 10.67 3.91
C PHE A 271 14.00 11.69 3.91
N ASP A 272 14.89 11.66 4.90
CA ASP A 272 16.08 12.50 4.88
C ASP A 272 17.02 12.02 3.76
N PRO A 273 17.76 12.91 3.06
CA PRO A 273 18.55 12.53 1.89
C PRO A 273 19.55 11.40 2.12
N VAL A 274 20.08 11.26 3.33
CA VAL A 274 21.01 10.18 3.72
C VAL A 274 20.32 8.82 3.81
N ASN A 275 19.02 8.79 4.08
CA ASN A 275 18.22 7.57 4.25
C ASN A 275 17.36 7.25 3.02
N MET A 276 17.08 8.23 2.16
CA MET A 276 16.34 8.07 0.90
C MET A 276 17.14 8.61 -0.31
N PRO A 277 18.24 7.94 -0.72
CA PRO A 277 19.04 8.39 -1.86
C PRO A 277 18.25 8.40 -3.17
N ARG A 278 17.21 7.56 -3.28
CA ARG A 278 16.31 7.47 -4.45
C ARG A 278 15.01 8.28 -4.29
N LEU A 279 15.03 9.35 -3.50
CA LEU A 279 13.84 10.18 -3.24
C LEU A 279 13.21 10.72 -4.52
N ALA A 280 14.02 11.08 -5.53
CA ALA A 280 13.53 11.57 -6.81
C ALA A 280 12.70 10.50 -7.54
N ASP A 281 13.18 9.26 -7.57
CA ASP A 281 12.47 8.13 -8.16
C ASP A 281 11.18 7.82 -7.39
N LEU A 282 11.25 7.75 -6.05
CA LEU A 282 10.08 7.53 -5.20
C LEU A 282 9.00 8.59 -5.48
N LYS A 283 9.40 9.88 -5.53
CA LYS A 283 8.50 10.99 -5.86
C LYS A 283 7.95 10.90 -7.28
N ALA A 284 8.73 10.38 -8.23
CA ALA A 284 8.31 10.23 -9.62
C ALA A 284 7.20 9.19 -9.78
N ALA A 285 7.06 8.21 -8.87
CA ALA A 285 6.02 7.18 -8.94
C ALA A 285 4.61 7.74 -8.86
N PHE A 286 4.40 8.78 -8.05
CA PHE A 286 3.08 9.32 -7.73
C PHE A 286 2.45 10.08 -8.90
N ALA A 287 1.24 9.67 -9.29
CA ALA A 287 0.38 10.46 -10.17
C ALA A 287 0.01 11.79 -9.50
N THR A 288 -0.27 12.83 -10.30
CA THR A 288 -0.59 14.18 -9.81
C THR A 288 -1.87 14.26 -8.98
N ASP A 289 -2.78 13.30 -9.14
CA ASP A 289 -4.05 13.19 -8.44
C ASP A 289 -4.08 12.02 -7.45
N SER A 290 -2.91 11.47 -7.14
CA SER A 290 -2.79 10.30 -6.28
C SER A 290 -3.15 10.61 -4.83
N VAL A 291 -3.61 9.57 -4.14
CA VAL A 291 -3.94 9.63 -2.73
C VAL A 291 -3.03 8.66 -1.97
N VAL A 292 -2.51 9.15 -0.86
CA VAL A 292 -1.75 8.37 0.11
C VAL A 292 -2.55 8.34 1.39
N LYS A 293 -2.66 7.17 2.01
CA LYS A 293 -3.40 7.05 3.25
C LYS A 293 -2.71 6.15 4.26
N VAL A 294 -2.34 6.76 5.38
CA VAL A 294 -1.83 6.05 6.55
C VAL A 294 -3.03 5.77 7.44
N TRP A 295 -3.58 4.58 7.32
CA TRP A 295 -4.64 4.07 8.17
C TRP A 295 -4.06 3.59 9.49
N GLY A 296 -4.72 3.94 10.59
CA GLY A 296 -4.28 3.64 11.94
C GLY A 296 -4.61 4.78 12.89
N CYS A 297 -4.12 4.69 14.13
CA CYS A 297 -4.44 5.66 15.16
C CYS A 297 -3.38 6.77 15.26
N LEU A 298 -3.78 7.95 15.75
CA LEU A 298 -2.87 8.91 16.38
C LEU A 298 -3.36 9.20 17.81
N ALA A 299 -3.81 8.14 18.49
CA ALA A 299 -4.68 8.17 19.67
C ALA A 299 -3.95 8.44 20.99
N THR A 300 -2.95 9.32 21.00
CA THR A 300 -2.24 9.65 22.25
C THR A 300 -3.18 10.44 23.17
N THR A 301 -3.26 10.04 24.44
CA THR A 301 -4.07 10.75 25.44
C THR A 301 -3.56 12.18 25.65
N ALA A 302 -2.24 12.38 25.57
CA ALA A 302 -1.60 13.69 25.66
C ALA A 302 -2.13 14.68 24.58
N TYR A 303 -2.21 14.25 23.30
CA TYR A 303 -2.75 15.11 22.23
C TYR A 303 -4.23 15.39 22.43
N ARG A 304 -5.00 14.39 22.86
CA ARG A 304 -6.43 14.55 23.14
C ARG A 304 -6.67 15.56 24.28
N ASN A 305 -5.89 15.46 25.35
CA ASN A 305 -6.00 16.35 26.50
C ASN A 305 -5.64 17.79 26.13
N LEU A 306 -4.53 17.99 25.38
CA LEU A 306 -4.16 19.29 24.80
C LEU A 306 -5.32 19.89 24.00
N ILE A 307 -5.87 19.14 23.03
CA ILE A 307 -6.95 19.61 22.15
C ILE A 307 -8.18 19.98 22.97
N ARG A 308 -8.62 19.10 23.88
CA ARG A 308 -9.82 19.35 24.71
C ARG A 308 -9.65 20.57 25.60
N ALA A 309 -8.51 20.71 26.28
CA ALA A 309 -8.23 21.86 27.14
C ALA A 309 -8.18 23.16 26.32
N THR A 310 -7.52 23.15 25.17
CA THR A 310 -7.46 24.31 24.26
C THR A 310 -8.85 24.67 23.72
N ALA A 311 -9.67 23.68 23.38
CA ALA A 311 -11.03 23.88 22.90
C ALA A 311 -12.00 24.45 23.95
N SER A 312 -11.67 24.35 25.25
CA SER A 312 -12.47 24.97 26.32
C SER A 312 -12.11 26.44 26.60
N ALA A 313 -11.01 26.96 26.05
CA ALA A 313 -10.64 28.36 26.18
C ALA A 313 -11.59 29.25 25.37
N ARG A 314 -11.98 30.40 25.93
CA ARG A 314 -12.84 31.37 25.24
C ARG A 314 -12.00 32.35 24.42
N ARG A 315 -10.79 32.64 24.89
CA ARG A 315 -9.83 33.58 24.28
C ARG A 315 -8.45 32.95 24.23
N ASP A 316 -7.64 33.44 23.29
CA ASP A 316 -6.26 33.00 23.09
C ASP A 316 -5.34 33.29 24.30
N THR A 317 -5.68 34.31 25.09
CA THR A 317 -4.98 34.68 26.32
C THR A 317 -5.37 33.83 27.53
N ASP A 318 -6.45 33.05 27.45
CA ASP A 318 -6.87 32.21 28.58
C ASP A 318 -5.82 31.11 28.81
N THR A 319 -5.50 30.86 30.08
CA THR A 319 -4.61 29.77 30.47
C THR A 319 -5.38 28.45 30.48
N VAL A 320 -4.77 27.42 29.91
CA VAL A 320 -5.26 26.04 29.90
C VAL A 320 -4.24 25.12 30.54
N THR A 321 -4.72 24.14 31.32
CA THR A 321 -3.90 23.10 31.94
C THR A 321 -4.36 21.74 31.45
N TYR A 322 -3.43 20.89 31.05
CA TYR A 322 -3.71 19.54 30.57
C TYR A 322 -2.62 18.57 31.01
N ASP A 323 -2.95 17.27 30.96
CA ASP A 323 -2.02 16.20 31.26
C ASP A 323 -1.23 15.80 30.00
N TRP A 324 0.10 15.77 30.12
CA TRP A 324 1.03 15.36 29.09
C TRP A 324 1.92 14.26 29.64
N SER A 325 1.56 13.01 29.35
CA SER A 325 2.29 11.81 29.79
C SER A 325 2.55 11.79 31.30
N GLY A 326 1.54 12.14 32.10
CA GLY A 326 1.61 12.15 33.57
C GLY A 326 2.12 13.46 34.18
N THR A 327 2.54 14.43 33.36
CA THR A 327 2.95 15.77 33.84
C THR A 327 1.88 16.80 33.50
N LYS A 328 1.56 17.70 34.44
CA LYS A 328 0.68 18.84 34.16
C LYS A 328 1.44 19.92 33.41
N VAL A 329 0.92 20.30 32.24
CA VAL A 329 1.44 21.40 31.42
C VAL A 329 0.41 22.52 31.45
N THR A 330 0.87 23.74 31.74
CA THR A 330 0.05 24.95 31.78
C THR A 330 0.59 25.95 30.77
N LYS A 331 -0.26 26.40 29.85
CA LYS A 331 0.08 27.35 28.76
C LYS A 331 -1.12 28.22 28.44
N THR A 332 -0.93 29.31 27.71
CA THR A 332 -2.04 30.02 27.08
C THR A 332 -2.64 29.19 25.94
N ALA A 333 -3.92 29.42 25.63
CA ALA A 333 -4.58 28.76 24.51
C ALA A 333 -3.89 29.07 23.17
N ALA A 334 -3.34 30.27 23.00
CA ALA A 334 -2.51 30.64 21.86
C ALA A 334 -1.28 29.74 21.70
N GLU A 335 -0.50 29.57 22.78
CA GLU A 335 0.69 28.73 22.77
C GLU A 335 0.35 27.25 22.52
N SER A 336 -0.76 26.75 23.06
CA SER A 336 -1.22 25.38 22.80
C SER A 336 -1.64 25.18 21.34
N LYS A 337 -2.31 26.17 20.72
CA LYS A 337 -2.62 26.16 19.28
C LYS A 337 -1.36 26.15 18.43
N THR A 338 -0.40 27.03 18.74
CA THR A 338 0.89 27.09 18.05
C THR A 338 1.63 25.76 18.18
N TYR A 339 1.68 25.17 19.37
CA TYR A 339 2.34 23.87 19.58
C TYR A 339 1.67 22.74 18.77
N LEU A 340 0.33 22.68 18.75
CA LEU A 340 -0.40 21.70 17.94
C LEU A 340 -0.07 21.86 16.45
N ARG A 341 -0.05 23.10 15.94
CA ARG A 341 0.22 23.40 14.52
C ARG A 341 1.67 23.14 14.15
N ASP A 342 2.60 23.72 14.89
CA ASP A 342 4.00 23.81 14.47
C ASP A 342 4.85 22.63 14.91
N VAL A 343 4.37 21.86 15.88
CA VAL A 343 5.07 20.66 16.36
C VAL A 343 4.28 19.42 15.99
N ILE A 344 3.08 19.23 16.52
CA ILE A 344 2.37 17.95 16.37
C ILE A 344 1.95 17.70 14.91
N LEU A 345 1.36 18.69 14.24
CA LEU A 345 0.88 18.55 12.86
C LEU A 345 2.01 18.60 11.82
N LYS A 346 3.12 19.31 12.09
CA LYS A 346 4.29 19.37 11.18
C LYS A 346 5.30 18.24 11.40
N TYR A 347 5.43 17.74 12.62
CA TYR A 347 6.43 16.74 13.00
C TYR A 347 5.78 15.38 13.25
N ASN A 348 5.19 14.83 12.20
CA ASN A 348 4.68 13.47 12.15
C ASN A 348 4.98 12.84 10.78
N TYR A 349 4.80 11.53 10.70
CA TYR A 349 5.14 10.76 9.51
C TYR A 349 4.38 11.21 8.26
N MET A 350 3.09 11.51 8.38
CA MET A 350 2.27 11.94 7.26
C MET A 350 2.76 13.27 6.68
N ALA A 351 3.10 14.24 7.54
CA ALA A 351 3.68 15.51 7.11
C ALA A 351 5.06 15.32 6.44
N LYS A 352 5.91 14.44 6.98
CA LYS A 352 7.22 14.12 6.39
C LYS A 352 7.09 13.45 5.03
N LEU A 353 6.18 12.48 4.89
CA LEU A 353 5.87 11.83 3.63
C LEU A 353 5.30 12.82 2.60
N SER A 354 4.36 13.68 3.00
CA SER A 354 3.76 14.74 2.17
C SER A 354 4.83 15.69 1.62
N ALA A 355 5.75 16.13 2.48
CA ALA A 355 6.89 16.97 2.09
C ALA A 355 7.85 16.22 1.14
N ALA A 356 8.17 14.95 1.43
CA ALA A 356 9.08 14.13 0.64
C ALA A 356 8.61 13.94 -0.81
N ILE A 357 7.31 13.68 -0.99
CA ILE A 357 6.71 13.55 -2.33
C ILE A 357 6.36 14.91 -2.95
N GLY A 358 6.68 16.02 -2.27
CA GLY A 358 6.56 17.39 -2.75
C GLY A 358 5.14 17.80 -3.12
N GLY A 359 4.14 17.35 -2.34
CA GLY A 359 2.72 17.68 -2.55
C GLY A 359 2.09 17.10 -3.83
N ARG A 360 2.75 16.15 -4.50
CA ARG A 360 2.20 15.47 -5.70
C ARG A 360 1.01 14.57 -5.40
N ALA A 361 0.93 14.09 -4.16
CA ALA A 361 -0.17 13.28 -3.68
C ALA A 361 -0.81 13.94 -2.46
N LYS A 362 -2.09 13.68 -2.26
CA LYS A 362 -2.78 14.05 -1.03
C LYS A 362 -2.48 13.00 0.04
N VAL A 363 -1.82 13.39 1.13
CA VAL A 363 -1.47 12.46 2.22
C VAL A 363 -2.45 12.59 3.37
N TYR A 364 -3.14 11.49 3.68
CA TYR A 364 -4.13 11.42 4.75
C TYR A 364 -3.64 10.60 5.93
N GLY A 365 -3.98 11.07 7.14
CA GLY A 365 -3.63 10.43 8.41
C GLY A 365 -4.68 10.68 9.50
N ALA A 366 -4.66 9.86 10.55
CA ALA A 366 -5.55 10.08 11.67
C ALA A 366 -5.26 11.42 12.37
N PRO A 367 -6.29 12.17 12.79
CA PRO A 367 -6.10 13.41 13.52
C PRO A 367 -5.40 13.17 14.87
N PRO A 368 -4.58 14.12 15.37
CA PRO A 368 -3.94 13.98 16.68
C PRO A 368 -4.93 13.75 17.81
N GLY A 369 -4.65 12.77 18.66
CA GLY A 369 -5.49 12.39 19.79
C GLY A 369 -6.65 11.46 19.46
N MET A 370 -6.84 11.09 18.19
CA MET A 370 -7.96 10.27 17.74
C MET A 370 -7.54 8.85 17.35
N GLY A 371 -8.38 7.88 17.71
CA GLY A 371 -8.21 6.48 17.36
C GLY A 371 -9.08 6.07 16.19
N ALA A 372 -8.59 5.11 15.42
CA ALA A 372 -9.36 4.47 14.38
C ALA A 372 -10.33 3.43 14.97
N ASN A 373 -11.52 3.39 14.38
CA ASN A 373 -12.56 2.43 14.59
C ASN A 373 -12.52 1.37 13.49
N LEU A 374 -12.85 0.14 13.84
CA LEU A 374 -12.93 -0.99 12.93
C LEU A 374 -14.39 -1.40 12.77
N ARG A 375 -14.83 -1.65 11.53
CA ARG A 375 -16.21 -2.08 11.26
C ARG A 375 -16.24 -3.15 10.18
N ALA A 376 -16.87 -4.27 10.49
CA ALA A 376 -17.26 -5.27 9.52
C ALA A 376 -18.69 -4.97 9.02
N VAL A 377 -18.90 -5.02 7.71
CA VAL A 377 -20.18 -4.78 7.05
C VAL A 377 -20.48 -5.97 6.14
N PRO A 378 -21.45 -6.84 6.51
CA PRO A 378 -21.88 -7.92 5.64
C PRO A 378 -22.69 -7.38 4.47
N VAL A 379 -22.35 -7.78 3.25
CA VAL A 379 -23.07 -7.47 2.00
C VAL A 379 -23.24 -8.77 1.21
N GLY A 380 -24.44 -9.34 1.28
CA GLY A 380 -24.70 -10.68 0.74
C GLY A 380 -23.84 -11.74 1.43
N LYS A 381 -23.05 -12.49 0.65
CA LYS A 381 -22.13 -13.53 1.16
C LYS A 381 -20.73 -13.02 1.53
N LYS A 382 -20.44 -11.74 1.30
CA LYS A 382 -19.12 -11.14 1.56
C LYS A 382 -19.18 -10.21 2.77
N THR A 383 -18.09 -10.12 3.52
CA THR A 383 -17.93 -9.14 4.60
C THR A 383 -16.86 -8.13 4.18
N PHE A 384 -17.24 -6.86 4.13
CA PHE A 384 -16.34 -5.74 3.89
C PHE A 384 -15.83 -5.20 5.23
N ASN A 385 -14.53 -4.93 5.33
CA ASN A 385 -13.88 -4.48 6.55
C ASN A 385 -13.38 -3.05 6.35
N TYR A 386 -13.78 -2.16 7.25
CA TYR A 386 -13.48 -0.74 7.17
C TYR A 386 -12.71 -0.26 8.39
N MET A 387 -11.72 0.59 8.13
CA MET A 387 -11.05 1.40 9.14
C MET A 387 -11.44 2.86 8.90
N TYR A 388 -11.80 3.59 9.95
CA TYR A 388 -12.21 5.00 9.88
C TYR A 388 -11.99 5.68 11.23
N VAL A 389 -12.11 7.00 11.34
CA VAL A 389 -12.16 7.71 12.62
C VAL A 389 -13.59 8.23 12.80
N ASP A 390 -14.24 7.82 13.89
CA ASP A 390 -15.65 8.14 14.11
C ASP A 390 -15.86 9.62 14.46
N GLY A 391 -16.46 10.36 13.52
CA GLY A 391 -16.88 11.76 13.66
C GLY A 391 -17.77 12.04 14.87
N THR A 392 -18.58 11.07 15.28
CA THR A 392 -19.50 11.20 16.42
C THR A 392 -18.75 11.11 17.74
N ILE A 393 -17.81 10.16 17.84
CA ILE A 393 -16.99 9.96 19.04
C ILE A 393 -16.07 11.18 19.28
N TYR A 394 -15.51 11.73 18.21
CA TYR A 394 -14.54 12.83 18.27
C TYR A 394 -15.12 14.19 17.84
N LYS A 395 -16.43 14.38 17.98
CA LYS A 395 -17.11 15.60 17.52
C LYS A 395 -16.45 16.88 18.07
N ARG A 396 -16.14 16.91 19.37
CA ARG A 396 -15.52 18.09 20.02
C ARG A 396 -14.16 18.41 19.41
N GLU A 397 -13.34 17.40 19.19
CA GLU A 397 -12.00 17.56 18.63
C GLU A 397 -12.06 17.97 17.17
N TYR A 398 -12.98 17.41 16.37
CA TYR A 398 -13.19 17.84 14.98
C TYR A 398 -13.69 19.28 14.88
N ASP A 399 -14.67 19.67 15.70
CA ASP A 399 -15.19 21.04 15.72
C ASP A 399 -14.06 22.04 16.06
N PHE A 400 -13.17 21.67 16.99
CA PHE A 400 -11.99 22.47 17.30
C PHE A 400 -10.99 22.52 16.12
N LEU A 401 -10.60 21.39 15.53
CA LEU A 401 -9.66 21.37 14.42
C LEU A 401 -10.18 22.15 13.21
N LYS A 402 -11.48 22.05 12.94
CA LYS A 402 -12.14 22.84 11.88
C LYS A 402 -12.11 24.33 12.19
N SER A 403 -12.56 24.74 13.38
CA SER A 403 -12.72 26.17 13.70
C SER A 403 -11.39 26.88 14.00
N ALA A 404 -10.47 26.22 14.69
CA ALA A 404 -9.20 26.82 15.11
C ALA A 404 -8.05 26.62 14.11
N MET A 405 -8.11 25.58 13.27
CA MET A 405 -7.03 25.23 12.33
C MET A 405 -7.47 25.16 10.87
N GLY A 406 -8.77 25.25 10.57
CA GLY A 406 -9.27 25.09 9.20
C GLY A 406 -9.15 23.65 8.66
N LEU A 407 -8.90 22.68 9.55
CA LEU A 407 -8.65 21.29 9.16
C LEU A 407 -9.97 20.52 9.13
N VAL A 408 -10.33 20.03 7.95
CA VAL A 408 -11.55 19.25 7.71
C VAL A 408 -11.16 17.83 7.35
N PRO A 409 -11.63 16.81 8.08
CA PRO A 409 -11.38 15.43 7.71
C PRO A 409 -12.10 15.06 6.42
N ASP A 410 -11.58 14.05 5.73
CA ASP A 410 -12.30 13.38 4.66
C ASP A 410 -13.50 12.57 5.20
N ASP A 411 -14.19 11.88 4.30
CA ASP A 411 -15.38 11.10 4.61
C ASP A 411 -15.10 9.89 5.53
N THR A 412 -13.82 9.49 5.69
CA THR A 412 -13.39 8.46 6.64
C THR A 412 -12.90 9.01 7.97
N GLY A 413 -12.89 10.33 8.16
CA GLY A 413 -12.41 10.98 9.38
C GLY A 413 -10.91 11.32 9.37
N TYR A 414 -10.18 11.13 8.27
CA TYR A 414 -8.73 11.35 8.21
C TYR A 414 -8.41 12.77 7.72
N LEU A 415 -7.38 13.41 8.29
CA LEU A 415 -6.93 14.76 7.89
C LEU A 415 -5.95 14.69 6.74
N LEU A 416 -5.97 15.71 5.89
CA LEU A 416 -4.93 16.00 4.90
C LEU A 416 -3.73 16.69 5.59
N PHE A 417 -2.52 16.24 5.28
CA PHE A 417 -1.24 16.73 5.85
C PHE A 417 -0.34 17.43 4.84
#